data_AF-A0A2R7IYP0-F1
#
_entry.id   AF-A0A2R7IYP0-F1
#
_cell.length_a   1.000
_cell.length_b   1.000
_cell.length_c   1.000
_cell.angle_alpha   90.00
_cell.angle_beta   90.00
_cell.angle_gamma   90.00
#
_symmetry.space_group_name_H-M   'P 1'
#
loop_
_entity.id
_entity.type
_entity.pdbx_description
1 polymer ?
#
loop_
_entity_poly.entity_id
_entity_poly.type
_entity_poly.pdbx_seq_one_letter_code
_entity_poly.pdbx_strand_id
1 'polypeptide(L)'
;MKALAAAARSLRELSPDQRFGRVIGVRGALIEVEGLTGAAQIGSHITVACAEGEVAAEVTGLDRNVAHCLPFSDPQGIASGARADLVAGRFSVRPSDAWLGRMVDGLGRPIDGKGTLPNG
;
A
#
# COMPACT_ATOMS: atom_id res chain seq x y z
N MET A 1 3.43 29.13 -9.32
CA MET A 1 4.58 28.80 -8.44
C MET A 1 4.33 27.68 -7.41
N LYS A 2 3.10 27.40 -6.96
CA LYS A 2 2.83 26.31 -5.97
C LYS A 2 3.16 24.89 -6.49
N ALA A 3 2.97 24.62 -7.78
CA ALA A 3 3.18 23.30 -8.38
C ALA A 3 4.65 22.80 -8.29
N LEU A 4 5.63 23.68 -8.51
CA LEU A 4 7.04 23.30 -8.48
C LEU A 4 7.54 22.98 -7.06
N ALA A 5 7.09 23.76 -6.07
CA ALA A 5 7.43 23.52 -4.66
C ALA A 5 6.84 22.19 -4.15
N ALA A 6 5.61 21.86 -4.58
CA ALA A 6 4.98 20.58 -4.27
C ALA A 6 5.73 19.40 -4.92
N ALA A 7 6.09 19.52 -6.21
CA ALA A 7 6.88 18.51 -6.91
C ALA A 7 8.25 18.26 -6.24
N ALA A 8 8.97 19.33 -5.87
CA ALA A 8 10.25 19.22 -5.18
C ALA A 8 10.12 18.57 -3.78
N ARG A 9 8.98 18.74 -3.09
CA ARG A 9 8.71 18.05 -1.82
C ARG A 9 8.48 16.56 -2.04
N SER A 10 7.65 16.19 -3.01
CA SER A 10 7.42 14.77 -3.32
C SER A 10 8.69 14.06 -3.76
N LEU A 11 9.57 14.70 -4.55
CA LEU A 11 10.87 14.13 -4.91
C LEU A 11 11.78 13.85 -3.70
N ARG A 12 11.76 14.71 -2.67
CA ARG A 12 12.54 14.50 -1.44
C ARG A 12 11.99 13.38 -0.56
N GLU A 13 10.72 13.02 -0.71
CA GLU A 13 10.08 11.94 0.04
C GLU A 13 10.27 10.57 -0.65
N LEU A 14 10.77 10.54 -1.89
CA LEU A 14 11.12 9.29 -2.57
C LEU A 14 12.34 8.67 -1.91
N SER A 15 12.22 7.40 -1.51
CA SER A 15 13.39 6.60 -1.15
C SER A 15 14.09 6.12 -2.42
N PRO A 16 15.43 6.23 -2.52
CA PRO A 16 16.20 5.77 -3.67
C PRO A 16 16.31 4.23 -3.72
N ASP A 17 15.91 3.54 -2.67
CA ASP A 17 15.90 2.10 -2.56
C ASP A 17 14.48 1.55 -2.39
N GLN A 18 14.26 0.35 -2.92
CA GLN A 18 13.02 -0.40 -2.75
C GLN A 18 13.24 -1.50 -1.71
N ARG A 19 12.59 -1.35 -0.55
CA ARG A 19 12.61 -2.35 0.52
C ARG A 19 11.54 -3.41 0.25
N PHE A 20 11.87 -4.67 0.50
CA PHE A 20 10.94 -5.78 0.34
C PHE A 20 11.20 -6.86 1.37
N GLY A 21 10.15 -7.62 1.65
CA GLY A 21 10.15 -8.80 2.48
C GLY A 21 9.69 -10.04 1.72
N ARG A 22 9.44 -11.11 2.48
CA ARG A 22 8.86 -12.35 1.98
C ARG A 22 7.74 -12.83 2.88
N VAL A 23 6.67 -13.32 2.28
CA VAL A 23 5.58 -13.97 2.99
C VAL A 23 6.10 -15.26 3.62
N ILE A 24 5.92 -15.42 4.92
CA ILE A 24 6.28 -16.64 5.66
C ILE A 24 5.04 -17.45 6.07
N GLY A 25 3.86 -16.82 6.09
CA GLY A 25 2.60 -17.47 6.44
C GLY A 25 1.38 -16.69 5.96
N VAL A 26 0.30 -17.41 5.68
CA VAL A 26 -1.03 -16.85 5.37
C VAL A 26 -2.07 -17.64 6.16
N ARG A 27 -2.90 -16.96 6.96
CA ARG A 27 -3.94 -17.56 7.82
C ARG A 27 -5.24 -16.79 7.64
N GLY A 28 -6.07 -17.22 6.69
CA GLY A 28 -7.22 -16.42 6.27
C GLY A 28 -6.75 -15.08 5.72
N ALA A 29 -7.21 -13.97 6.32
CA ALA A 29 -6.78 -12.62 5.95
C ALA A 29 -5.42 -12.20 6.53
N LEU A 30 -4.89 -12.91 7.54
CA LEU A 30 -3.62 -12.55 8.14
C LEU A 30 -2.46 -13.00 7.25
N ILE A 31 -1.63 -12.06 6.80
CA ILE A 31 -0.40 -12.32 6.04
C ILE A 31 0.78 -12.01 6.96
N GLU A 32 1.71 -12.94 7.12
CA GLU A 32 2.92 -12.80 7.92
C GLU A 32 4.10 -12.57 6.96
N VAL A 33 4.83 -11.46 7.13
CA VAL A 33 5.95 -11.06 6.25
C VAL A 33 7.22 -10.83 7.05
N GLU A 34 8.32 -11.45 6.66
CA GLU A 34 9.65 -11.18 7.21
C GLU A 34 10.47 -10.25 6.31
N GLY A 35 11.60 -9.73 6.81
CA GLY A 35 12.54 -8.93 6.01
C GLY A 35 12.22 -7.43 5.94
N LEU A 36 11.17 -6.98 6.64
CA LEU A 36 10.77 -5.57 6.72
C LEU A 36 11.22 -4.86 8.01
N THR A 37 12.06 -5.51 8.82
CA THR A 37 12.55 -4.99 10.11
C THR A 37 13.22 -3.63 9.92
N GLY A 38 12.77 -2.62 10.69
CA GLY A 38 13.29 -1.26 10.65
C GLY A 38 12.86 -0.43 9.43
N ALA A 39 12.19 -1.04 8.45
CA ALA A 39 11.65 -0.35 7.28
C ALA A 39 10.12 -0.14 7.38
N ALA A 40 9.38 -1.16 7.83
CA ALA A 40 7.94 -1.08 8.01
C ALA A 40 7.55 -0.60 9.41
N GLN A 41 6.41 0.08 9.48
CA GLN A 41 5.74 0.55 10.70
C GLN A 41 4.27 0.12 10.63
N ILE A 42 3.55 0.15 11.76
CA ILE A 42 2.08 0.02 11.72
C ILE A 42 1.52 1.13 10.83
N GLY A 43 0.62 0.79 9.91
CA GLY A 43 0.09 1.68 8.88
C GLY A 43 0.94 1.76 7.60
N SER A 44 2.08 1.08 7.52
CA SER A 44 2.81 0.93 6.27
C SER A 44 1.99 0.11 5.28
N HIS A 45 1.96 0.56 4.03
CA HIS A 45 1.35 -0.21 2.95
C HIS A 45 2.39 -1.11 2.28
N ILE A 46 1.97 -2.32 1.95
CA ILE A 46 2.76 -3.26 1.17
C ILE A 46 1.95 -3.76 -0.03
N THR A 47 2.68 -4.25 -1.02
CA THR A 47 2.11 -4.95 -2.16
C THR A 47 2.69 -6.35 -2.20
N VAL A 48 1.83 -7.37 -2.17
CA VAL A 48 2.23 -8.78 -2.13
C VAL A 48 1.98 -9.43 -3.48
N ALA A 49 3.01 -10.04 -4.06
CA ALA A 49 2.88 -10.79 -5.30
C ALA A 49 1.98 -12.04 -5.08
N CYS A 50 1.08 -12.28 -6.02
CA CYS A 50 0.23 -13.47 -6.06
C CYS A 50 0.15 -14.02 -7.50
N ALA A 51 -0.48 -15.18 -7.68
CA ALA A 51 -0.58 -15.83 -9.00
C ALA A 51 -1.26 -14.96 -10.07
N GLU A 52 -2.20 -14.11 -9.67
CA GLU A 52 -3.03 -13.29 -10.57
C GLU A 52 -2.60 -11.81 -10.61
N GLY A 53 -1.47 -11.46 -9.97
CA GLY A 53 -0.95 -10.11 -9.91
C GLY A 53 -0.46 -9.74 -8.52
N GLU A 54 -1.08 -8.73 -7.94
CA GLU A 54 -0.63 -8.12 -6.69
C GLU A 54 -1.81 -7.81 -5.77
N VAL A 55 -1.63 -8.09 -4.48
CA VAL A 55 -2.60 -7.76 -3.42
C VAL A 55 -2.01 -6.67 -2.55
N ALA A 56 -2.70 -5.54 -2.46
CA ALA A 56 -2.33 -4.47 -1.54
C ALA A 56 -2.76 -4.83 -0.11
N ALA A 57 -1.90 -4.56 0.86
CA ALA A 57 -2.15 -4.82 2.26
C ALA A 57 -1.57 -3.72 3.16
N GLU A 58 -2.05 -3.65 4.39
CA GLU A 58 -1.55 -2.75 5.43
C GLU A 58 -0.90 -3.55 6.55
N VAL A 59 0.25 -3.09 7.03
CA VAL A 59 0.88 -3.59 8.25
C VAL A 59 0.03 -3.17 9.45
N THR A 60 -0.64 -4.12 10.07
CA THR A 60 -1.52 -3.91 11.23
C THR A 60 -0.86 -4.29 12.56
N GLY A 61 0.26 -5.02 12.51
CA GLY A 61 1.04 -5.37 13.68
C GLY A 61 2.49 -5.68 13.34
N LEU A 62 3.35 -5.58 14.35
CA LEU A 62 4.77 -5.94 14.27
C LEU A 62 5.10 -6.82 15.47
N ASP A 63 5.61 -8.02 15.23
CA ASP A 63 6.13 -8.92 16.26
C ASP A 63 7.54 -9.36 15.89
N ARG A 64 8.53 -8.91 16.66
CA ARG A 64 9.97 -9.16 16.43
C ARG A 64 10.40 -8.76 15.00
N ASN A 65 10.62 -9.74 14.14
CA ASN A 65 11.04 -9.59 12.75
C ASN A 65 9.92 -9.89 11.74
N VAL A 66 8.69 -10.07 12.22
CA VAL A 66 7.51 -10.39 11.42
C VAL A 66 6.55 -9.20 11.43
N ALA A 67 6.17 -8.76 10.24
CA ALA A 67 5.05 -7.86 10.03
C ALA A 67 3.77 -8.67 9.81
N HIS A 68 2.74 -8.32 10.56
CA HIS A 68 1.38 -8.82 10.38
C HIS A 68 0.63 -7.85 9.50
N CYS A 69 0.10 -8.34 8.39
CA CYS A 69 -0.53 -7.52 7.36
C CYS A 69 -1.95 -8.01 7.09
N LEU A 70 -2.87 -7.09 6.86
CA LEU A 70 -4.23 -7.38 6.39
C LEU A 70 -4.41 -6.83 4.97
N PRO A 71 -4.89 -7.66 4.03
CA PRO A 71 -5.11 -7.26 2.65
C PRO A 71 -6.37 -6.39 2.52
N PHE A 72 -6.35 -5.49 1.54
CA PHE A 72 -7.52 -4.69 1.17
C PHE A 72 -8.49 -5.41 0.22
N SER A 73 -8.12 -6.61 -0.23
CA SER A 73 -8.90 -7.50 -1.08
C SER A 73 -8.70 -8.96 -0.65
N ASP A 74 -9.36 -9.90 -1.31
CA ASP A 74 -9.14 -11.32 -1.04
C ASP A 74 -7.66 -11.70 -1.26
N PRO A 75 -6.97 -12.34 -0.27
CA PRO A 75 -5.59 -12.79 -0.41
C PRO A 75 -5.43 -14.11 -1.18
N GLN A 76 -6.48 -14.62 -1.82
CA GLN A 76 -6.42 -15.84 -2.62
C GLN A 76 -5.26 -15.80 -3.63
N GLY A 77 -4.48 -16.89 -3.67
CA GLY A 77 -3.32 -17.00 -4.57
C GLY A 77 -2.00 -16.43 -4.03
N ILE A 78 -1.98 -15.84 -2.83
CA ILE A 78 -0.73 -15.53 -2.13
C ILE A 78 -0.12 -16.84 -1.60
N ALA A 79 1.16 -17.07 -1.90
CA ALA A 79 1.91 -18.24 -1.47
C ALA A 79 3.00 -17.87 -0.46
N SER A 80 3.41 -18.84 0.37
CA SER A 80 4.65 -18.69 1.15
C SER A 80 5.85 -18.47 0.21
N GLY A 81 6.77 -17.61 0.63
CA GLY A 81 7.91 -17.14 -0.17
C GLY A 81 7.59 -16.00 -1.13
N ALA A 82 6.31 -15.64 -1.31
CA ALA A 82 5.90 -14.53 -2.16
C ALA A 82 6.58 -13.23 -1.74
N ARG A 83 6.94 -12.41 -2.74
CA ARG A 83 7.58 -11.11 -2.52
C ARG A 83 6.55 -10.12 -1.98
N ALA A 84 6.93 -9.38 -0.95
CA ALA A 84 6.13 -8.30 -0.38
C ALA A 84 6.91 -6.98 -0.44
N ASP A 85 6.56 -6.11 -1.38
CA ASP A 85 7.22 -4.82 -1.57
C ASP A 85 6.63 -3.77 -0.61
N LEU A 86 7.50 -3.03 0.09
CA LEU A 86 7.08 -1.91 0.91
C LEU A 86 6.78 -0.71 -0.01
N VAL A 87 5.56 -0.18 0.07
CA VAL A 87 5.19 1.00 -0.70
C VAL A 87 5.88 2.22 -0.09
N ALA A 88 6.60 2.97 -0.93
CA ALA A 88 7.33 4.15 -0.48
C ALA A 88 6.38 5.28 -0.07
N GLY A 89 6.74 5.98 1.00
CA GLY A 89 6.00 7.13 1.51
C GLY A 89 4.79 6.76 2.37
N ARG A 90 4.08 7.80 2.83
CA ARG A 90 2.82 7.62 3.56
C ARG A 90 1.66 7.53 2.58
N PHE A 91 0.71 6.63 2.83
CA PHE A 91 -0.54 6.63 2.09
C PHE A 91 -1.25 7.97 2.27
N SER A 92 -1.56 8.63 1.16
CA SER A 92 -2.26 9.91 1.15
C SER A 92 -3.19 9.97 -0.05
N VAL A 93 -4.45 10.35 0.17
CA VAL A 93 -5.36 10.73 -0.91
C VAL A 93 -5.16 12.19 -1.28
N ARG A 94 -5.38 12.53 -2.55
CA ARG A 94 -5.25 13.90 -3.08
C ARG A 94 -6.56 14.36 -3.73
N PRO A 95 -7.57 14.74 -2.93
CA PRO A 95 -8.86 15.17 -3.46
C PRO A 95 -8.74 16.45 -4.28
N SER A 96 -9.60 16.57 -5.30
CA SER A 96 -9.85 17.80 -6.04
C SER A 96 -11.34 18.13 -6.02
N ASP A 97 -11.74 19.33 -6.46
CA ASP A 97 -13.16 19.72 -6.51
C ASP A 97 -14.02 18.74 -7.33
N ALA A 98 -13.41 18.02 -8.28
CA ALA A 98 -14.07 16.97 -9.07
C ALA A 98 -14.54 15.76 -8.24
N TRP A 99 -14.10 15.62 -6.98
CA TRP A 99 -14.54 14.57 -6.07
C TRP A 99 -15.90 14.87 -5.44
N LEU A 100 -16.37 16.13 -5.46
CA LEU A 100 -17.64 16.51 -4.86
C LEU A 100 -18.81 15.75 -5.50
N GLY A 101 -19.62 15.08 -4.68
CA GLY A 101 -20.76 14.28 -5.13
C GLY A 101 -20.41 12.89 -5.69
N ARG A 102 -19.16 12.45 -5.56
CA ARG A 102 -18.69 11.11 -5.95
C ARG A 102 -18.66 10.16 -4.75
N MET A 103 -18.76 8.85 -5.00
CA MET A 103 -18.43 7.84 -3.99
C MET A 103 -17.02 7.32 -4.21
N VAL A 104 -16.21 7.37 -3.16
CA VAL A 104 -14.79 7.00 -3.16
C VAL A 104 -14.52 6.10 -1.96
N ASP A 105 -13.75 5.03 -2.14
CA ASP A 105 -13.35 4.13 -1.05
C ASP A 105 -12.23 4.71 -0.17
N GLY A 106 -11.86 3.99 0.89
CA GLY A 106 -10.78 4.38 1.81
C GLY A 106 -9.40 4.47 1.16
N LEU A 107 -9.23 3.91 -0.04
CA LEU A 107 -8.00 3.96 -0.83
C LEU A 107 -8.00 5.08 -1.88
N GLY A 108 -9.05 5.91 -1.92
CA GLY A 108 -9.17 7.00 -2.88
C GLY A 108 -9.66 6.58 -4.27
N ARG A 109 -10.17 5.35 -4.43
CA ARG A 109 -10.65 4.82 -5.72
C ARG A 109 -12.14 5.14 -5.90
N PRO A 110 -12.57 5.66 -7.06
CA PRO A 110 -13.99 5.90 -7.31
C PRO A 110 -14.75 4.57 -7.44
N ILE A 111 -15.86 4.44 -6.71
CA ILE A 111 -16.68 3.22 -6.66
C ILE A 111 -18.13 3.44 -7.16
N ASP A 112 -18.42 4.60 -7.73
CA ASP A 112 -19.75 4.97 -8.25
C ASP A 112 -19.95 4.68 -9.75
N GLY A 113 -18.98 4.06 -10.42
CA GLY A 113 -19.06 3.73 -11.85
C GLY A 113 -18.97 4.93 -12.80
N LYS A 114 -18.66 6.14 -12.33
CA LYS A 114 -18.62 7.38 -13.14
C LYS A 114 -17.23 7.69 -13.74
N GLY A 115 -16.32 6.72 -13.77
CA GLY A 115 -14.95 6.89 -14.28
C GLY A 115 -13.95 7.44 -13.26
N THR A 116 -12.73 7.71 -13.72
CA THR A 116 -11.59 8.11 -12.87
C THR A 116 -11.72 9.54 -12.32
N LEU A 117 -10.95 9.84 -11.28
CA LEU A 117 -10.90 11.16 -10.65
C LEU A 117 -9.49 11.77 -10.76
N PRO A 118 -9.36 13.08 -11.03
CA PRO A 118 -8.06 13.74 -11.03
C PRO A 118 -7.55 13.94 -9.60
N ASN A 119 -6.23 13.82 -9.45
CA ASN A 119 -5.51 14.18 -8.22
C ASN A 119 -5.42 15.70 -8.09
N GLY A 120 -5.59 16.20 -6.86
CA GLY A 120 -5.34 17.60 -6.46
C GLY A 120 -3.90 17.92 -6.07
#